data_AF-A0A512IWZ9-F1
#
_entry.id   AF-A0A512IWZ9-F1
#
_cell.length_a   1.000
_cell.length_b   1.000
_cell.length_c   1.000
_cell.angle_alpha   90.00
_cell.angle_beta   90.00
_cell.angle_gamma   90.00
#
_symmetry.space_group_name_H-M   'P 1'
#
loop_
_entity.id
_entity.type
_entity.pdbx_description
1 polymer ?
#
loop_
_entity_poly.entity_id
_entity_poly.type
_entity_poly.pdbx_seq_one_letter_code
_entity_poly.pdbx_strand_id
1 'polypeptide(L)'
;MPWNRTPHPPRSAASRPHLSGMPGSAPVPTDLPRRLGRNVRRARLGLGLTLEDLAFLADLDVALLLAVEGGDGAGLDLAGLCRLARALDVPVEGLIGRADPR
;
A
#
# COMPACT_ATOMS: atom_id res chain seq x y z
N MET A 1 6.78 -48.86 -46.93
CA MET A 1 6.61 -47.39 -47.10
C MET A 1 7.29 -46.66 -45.93
N PRO A 2 8.57 -46.27 -46.01
CA PRO A 2 9.12 -45.22 -45.16
C PRO A 2 8.99 -43.88 -45.86
N TRP A 3 8.40 -42.92 -45.16
CA TRP A 3 8.05 -41.59 -45.63
C TRP A 3 9.27 -40.66 -45.66
N ASN A 4 9.15 -39.73 -46.59
CA ASN A 4 10.17 -38.88 -47.20
C ASN A 4 10.79 -37.86 -46.22
N ARG A 5 12.12 -37.69 -46.27
CA ARG A 5 12.85 -36.57 -45.65
C ARG A 5 12.82 -35.38 -46.61
N THR A 6 12.11 -34.32 -46.25
CA THR A 6 12.30 -33.00 -46.87
C THR A 6 13.08 -32.11 -45.89
N PRO A 7 14.22 -31.53 -46.29
CA PRO A 7 14.89 -30.51 -45.48
C PRO A 7 14.14 -29.17 -45.59
N HIS A 8 13.84 -28.57 -44.44
CA HIS A 8 13.27 -27.22 -44.35
C HIS A 8 14.41 -26.18 -44.45
N PRO A 9 14.19 -25.03 -45.13
CA PRO A 9 15.19 -23.97 -45.21
C PRO A 9 15.43 -23.30 -43.84
N PRO A 10 16.62 -22.73 -43.58
CA PRO A 10 16.85 -21.95 -42.37
C PRO A 10 16.07 -20.65 -42.44
N ARG A 11 15.13 -20.47 -41.51
CA ARG A 11 14.39 -19.23 -41.34
C ARG A 11 15.32 -18.19 -40.72
N SER A 12 15.99 -17.39 -41.55
CA SER A 12 16.51 -16.09 -41.16
C SER A 12 15.34 -15.23 -40.68
N ALA A 13 15.32 -14.91 -39.40
CA ALA A 13 14.42 -13.91 -38.84
C ALA A 13 15.12 -13.21 -37.68
N ALA A 14 15.56 -11.99 -37.99
CA ALA A 14 15.63 -10.82 -37.12
C ALA A 14 16.23 -11.02 -35.72
N SER A 15 17.43 -10.43 -35.56
CA SER A 15 17.99 -9.99 -34.30
C SER A 15 16.90 -9.48 -33.35
N ARG A 16 16.64 -10.25 -32.30
CA ARG A 16 15.80 -9.82 -31.18
C ARG A 16 16.57 -8.70 -30.47
N PRO A 17 16.08 -7.45 -30.40
CA PRO A 17 16.72 -6.49 -29.52
C PRO A 17 16.58 -7.00 -28.09
N HIS A 18 17.73 -7.23 -27.48
CA HIS A 18 17.90 -7.42 -26.04
C HIS A 18 17.28 -6.21 -25.35
N LEU A 19 16.12 -6.39 -24.70
CA LEU A 19 15.51 -5.38 -23.84
C LEU A 19 16.35 -5.28 -22.55
N SER A 20 17.51 -4.65 -22.68
CA SER A 20 18.23 -4.03 -21.57
C SER A 20 17.42 -2.82 -21.11
N GLY A 21 17.19 -2.72 -19.81
CA GLY A 21 16.65 -1.52 -19.18
C GLY A 21 15.12 -1.47 -19.16
N MET A 22 14.49 -2.29 -18.32
CA MET A 22 13.28 -1.79 -17.67
C MET A 22 13.73 -0.66 -16.74
N PRO A 23 13.30 0.59 -16.96
CA PRO A 23 13.56 1.66 -16.01
C PRO A 23 13.01 1.21 -14.67
N GLY A 24 13.83 1.37 -13.61
CA GLY A 24 13.46 0.99 -12.25
C GLY A 24 12.04 1.43 -11.99
N SER A 25 11.20 0.49 -11.57
CA SER A 25 9.86 0.78 -11.09
C SER A 25 9.98 1.98 -10.18
N ALA A 26 9.54 3.15 -10.65
CA ALA A 26 9.46 4.33 -9.79
C ALA A 26 8.75 3.86 -8.51
N PRO A 27 9.23 4.22 -7.30
CA PRO A 27 8.59 3.76 -6.08
C PRO A 27 7.11 4.12 -6.17
N VAL A 28 6.27 3.09 -6.33
CA VAL A 28 4.81 3.17 -6.21
C VAL A 28 4.56 3.90 -4.89
N PRO A 29 3.61 4.86 -4.80
CA PRO A 29 3.45 5.75 -3.64
C PRO A 29 3.23 4.99 -2.32
N THR A 30 4.34 4.54 -1.75
CA THR A 30 4.51 3.90 -0.44
C THR A 30 4.37 4.92 0.69
N ASP A 31 4.14 6.19 0.32
CA ASP A 31 3.96 7.31 1.22
C ASP A 31 2.55 7.33 1.82
N LEU A 32 1.51 6.82 1.15
CA LEU A 32 0.15 6.92 1.69
C LEU A 32 -0.06 6.08 2.96
N PRO A 33 0.23 4.76 3.00
CA PRO A 33 0.07 3.96 4.21
C PRO A 33 0.94 4.47 5.37
N ARG A 34 2.19 4.87 5.08
CA ARG A 34 3.10 5.46 6.08
C ARG A 34 2.61 6.81 6.61
N ARG A 35 2.09 7.68 5.75
CA ARG A 35 1.49 8.97 6.14
C ARG A 35 0.24 8.76 6.98
N LEU A 36 -0.62 7.85 6.56
CA LEU A 36 -1.81 7.47 7.29
C LEU A 36 -1.44 6.99 8.70
N GLY A 37 -0.54 6.02 8.81
CA GLY A 37 -0.08 5.48 10.09
C GLY A 37 0.48 6.56 11.02
N ARG A 38 1.34 7.44 10.50
CA ARG A 38 1.87 8.57 11.26
C ARG A 38 0.78 9.54 11.73
N ASN A 39 -0.18 9.86 10.86
CA ASN A 39 -1.26 10.79 11.18
C ASN A 39 -2.21 10.20 12.22
N VAL A 40 -2.57 8.92 12.09
CA VAL A 40 -3.34 8.14 13.08
C VAL A 40 -2.63 8.15 14.43
N ARG A 41 -1.34 7.80 14.47
CA ARG A 41 -0.53 7.81 15.69
C ARG A 41 -0.48 9.19 16.34
N ARG A 42 -0.27 10.23 15.54
CA ARG A 42 -0.22 11.62 16.05
C ARG A 42 -1.55 12.03 16.66
N ALA A 43 -2.67 11.77 15.98
CA ALA A 43 -4.00 12.09 16.49
C ALA A 43 -4.31 11.32 17.77
N ARG A 44 -4.03 10.00 17.78
CA ARG A 44 -4.23 9.13 18.95
C ARG A 44 -3.47 9.63 20.17
N LEU A 45 -2.17 9.92 20.01
CA LEU A 45 -1.35 10.43 21.10
C LEU A 45 -1.77 11.83 21.53
N GLY A 46 -2.26 12.67 20.62
CA GLY A 46 -2.84 13.99 20.95
C GLY A 46 -4.08 13.90 21.84
N LEU A 47 -4.80 12.78 21.79
CA LEU A 47 -5.95 12.48 22.66
C LEU A 47 -5.57 11.67 23.91
N GLY A 48 -4.30 11.31 24.09
CA GLY A 48 -3.83 10.51 25.23
C GLY A 48 -4.29 9.04 25.20
N LEU A 49 -4.73 8.53 24.04
CA LEU A 49 -5.26 7.17 23.90
C LEU A 49 -4.13 6.14 23.76
N THR A 50 -4.28 4.98 24.40
CA THR A 50 -3.46 3.79 24.09
C THR A 50 -3.89 3.18 22.74
N LEU A 51 -3.10 2.23 22.23
CA LEU A 51 -3.45 1.56 20.98
C LEU A 51 -4.76 0.76 21.16
N GLU A 52 -4.90 0.12 22.31
CA GLU A 52 -6.07 -0.65 22.74
C GLU A 52 -7.32 0.24 22.86
N ASP A 53 -7.19 1.45 23.42
CA ASP A 53 -8.31 2.39 23.51
C ASP A 53 -8.82 2.79 22.12
N LEU A 54 -7.91 3.12 21.20
CA LEU A 54 -8.31 3.48 19.84
C LEU A 54 -8.92 2.30 19.09
N ALA A 55 -8.36 1.10 19.25
CA ALA A 55 -8.91 -0.11 18.65
C ALA A 55 -10.35 -0.36 19.13
N PHE A 56 -10.59 -0.22 20.44
CA PHE A 56 -11.92 -0.32 21.02
C PHE A 56 -12.88 0.75 20.49
N LEU A 57 -12.48 2.03 20.50
CA LEU A 57 -13.31 3.14 20.03
C LEU A 57 -13.64 3.06 18.53
N ALA A 58 -12.70 2.56 17.72
CA ALA A 58 -12.86 2.41 16.29
C ALA A 58 -13.51 1.07 15.89
N ASP A 59 -13.78 0.17 16.85
CA ASP A 59 -14.26 -1.19 16.59
C ASP A 59 -13.36 -1.93 15.57
N LEU A 60 -12.06 -1.91 15.85
CA LEU A 60 -10.99 -2.52 15.04
C LEU A 60 -10.10 -3.43 15.88
N ASP A 61 -9.45 -4.38 15.21
CA ASP A 61 -8.45 -5.24 15.85
C ASP A 61 -7.16 -4.45 16.20
N VAL A 62 -6.61 -4.72 17.38
CA VAL A 62 -5.38 -4.07 17.90
C VAL A 62 -4.19 -4.35 16.99
N ALA A 63 -4.05 -5.55 16.43
CA ALA A 63 -2.95 -5.90 15.52
C ALA A 63 -3.10 -5.22 14.16
N LEU A 64 -4.33 -5.06 13.66
CA LEU A 64 -4.60 -4.23 12.47
C LEU A 64 -4.16 -2.78 12.72
N LEU A 65 -4.53 -2.21 13.88
CA LEU A 65 -4.16 -0.84 14.21
C LEU A 65 -2.64 -0.66 14.37
N LEU A 66 -1.96 -1.64 14.95
CA LEU A 66 -0.50 -1.68 15.06
C LEU A 66 0.17 -1.69 13.68
N ALA A 67 -0.35 -2.51 12.76
CA ALA A 67 0.12 -2.58 11.38
C ALA A 67 -0.09 -1.22 10.66
N VAL A 68 -1.28 -0.64 10.81
CA VAL A 68 -1.61 0.68 10.24
C VAL A 68 -0.66 1.76 10.76
N GLU A 69 -0.43 1.87 12.07
CA GLU A 69 0.54 2.83 12.62
C GLU A 69 1.98 2.57 12.15
N GLY A 70 2.33 1.30 11.91
CA GLY A 70 3.60 0.87 11.31
C GLY A 70 3.74 1.20 9.82
N GLY A 71 2.66 1.66 9.19
CA GLY A 71 2.62 2.01 7.77
C GLY A 71 2.28 0.83 6.85
N ASP A 72 1.74 -0.26 7.39
CA ASP A 72 1.10 -1.32 6.61
C ASP A 72 -0.41 -1.11 6.59
N GLY A 73 -0.93 -0.72 5.43
CA GLY A 73 -2.35 -0.43 5.21
C GLY A 73 -3.13 -1.56 4.55
N ALA A 74 -2.52 -2.73 4.31
CA ALA A 74 -3.12 -3.78 3.47
C ALA A 74 -4.44 -4.34 4.03
N GLY A 75 -4.65 -4.27 5.34
CA GLY A 75 -5.86 -4.76 6.01
C GLY A 75 -6.92 -3.70 6.31
N LEU A 76 -6.66 -2.41 6.03
CA LEU A 76 -7.59 -1.33 6.37
C LEU A 76 -8.49 -0.99 5.18
N ASP A 77 -9.78 -1.26 5.31
CA ASP A 77 -10.79 -0.88 4.33
C ASP A 77 -11.31 0.55 4.57
N LEU A 78 -12.15 1.04 3.64
CA LEU A 78 -12.71 2.39 3.72
C LEU A 78 -13.61 2.55 4.97
N ALA A 79 -14.34 1.52 5.36
CA ALA A 79 -15.17 1.55 6.56
C ALA A 79 -14.31 1.69 7.83
N GLY A 80 -13.22 0.93 7.93
CA GLY A 80 -12.22 1.06 8.99
C GLY A 80 -11.57 2.44 9.02
N LEU A 81 -11.24 3.02 7.86
CA LEU A 81 -10.73 4.39 7.78
C LEU A 81 -11.74 5.41 8.31
N CYS A 82 -13.02 5.29 7.95
CA CYS A 82 -14.09 6.16 8.45
C CYS A 82 -14.28 6.01 9.97
N ARG A 83 -14.19 4.80 10.51
CA ARG A 83 -14.28 4.56 11.96
C ARG A 83 -13.09 5.18 12.71
N LEU A 84 -11.88 5.08 12.17
CA LEU A 84 -10.70 5.76 12.73
C LEU A 84 -10.88 7.27 12.75
N ALA A 85 -11.33 7.87 11.64
CA ALA A 85 -11.60 9.30 11.56
C ALA A 85 -12.58 9.76 12.64
N ARG A 86 -13.68 9.02 12.84
CA ARG A 86 -14.68 9.30 13.88
C ARG A 86 -14.14 9.12 15.29
N ALA A 87 -13.42 8.04 15.57
CA ALA A 87 -12.85 7.77 16.89
C ALA A 87 -11.77 8.79 17.29
N LEU A 88 -11.06 9.33 16.32
CA LEU A 88 -10.02 10.35 16.51
C LEU A 88 -10.55 11.79 16.42
N ASP A 89 -11.84 11.98 16.19
CA ASP A 89 -12.48 13.28 15.98
C ASP A 89 -11.76 14.15 14.94
N VAL A 90 -11.40 13.54 13.79
CA VAL A 90 -10.74 14.22 12.66
C VAL A 90 -11.43 13.88 11.34
N PRO A 91 -11.42 14.79 10.36
CA PRO A 91 -11.87 14.46 9.01
C PRO A 91 -10.97 13.39 8.37
N VAL A 92 -11.52 12.56 7.50
CA VAL A 92 -10.77 11.49 6.80
C VAL A 92 -9.58 12.07 6.02
N GLU A 93 -9.75 13.25 5.43
CA GLU A 93 -8.72 14.02 4.74
C GLU A 93 -7.55 14.36 5.67
N GLY A 94 -7.81 14.57 6.95
CA GLY A 94 -6.77 14.81 7.96
C GLY A 94 -5.90 13.58 8.22
N LEU A 95 -6.44 12.38 8.01
CA LEU A 95 -5.69 11.12 8.14
C LEU A 95 -4.87 10.80 6.89
N ILE A 96 -5.42 11.05 5.69
CA ILE A 96 -4.73 10.76 4.41
C ILE A 96 -3.90 11.94 3.87
N GLY A 97 -4.08 13.13 4.42
CA GLY A 97 -3.45 14.38 4.00
C GLY A 97 -1.96 14.46 4.35
N ARG A 98 -1.24 15.39 3.70
CA ARG A 98 0.13 15.70 4.14
C ARG A 98 -0.01 16.39 5.49
N ALA A 99 0.69 15.87 6.51
CA ALA A 99 0.77 16.54 7.79
C ALA A 99 1.39 17.92 7.54
N ASP A 100 0.60 18.98 7.71
CA ASP A 100 1.10 20.34 7.60
C ASP A 100 2.14 20.55 8.72
N PRO A 101 3.36 21.03 8.40
CA PRO A 101 4.32 21.43 9.41
C PRO A 101 3.78 22.69 10.09
N ARG A 102 3.36 22.56 11.35
CA ARG A 102 3.21 23.71 12.24
C ARG A 102 4.54 24.02 12.88
#